data_AF-A0A428NLD0-F1
#
_entry.id   AF-A0A428NLD0-F1
#
_cell.length_a   1.000
_cell.length_b   1.000
_cell.length_c   1.000
_cell.angle_alpha   90.00
_cell.angle_beta   90.00
_cell.angle_gamma   90.00
#
_symmetry.space_group_name_H-M   'P 1'
#
loop_
_entity.id
_entity.type
_entity.pdbx_description
1 polymer ?
#
loop_
_entity_poly.entity_id
_entity_poly.type
_entity_poly.pdbx_seq_one_letter_code
_entity_poly.pdbx_strand_id
1 'polypeptide(L)'
;MRRLVALALHHRDNFSHGRSRQVFGYEAYHWAIMIMPEPSQGPDCYSFDATDSSGIDPVIFRMNNPTMDWWFRVQENIDPTLSEKLIGRIIIGEVPDGVSSADLQSLFEGVELPVKNRHPQQSCVTWALNAIRALQKKGWASDFELDQFKDVALSYADERMKGGDSSEPSVKHYNV
;
A
#
# COMPACT_ATOMS: atom_id res chain seq x y z
N MET A 1 6.03 3.88 22.18
CA MET A 1 5.69 4.86 21.12
C MET A 1 4.67 4.18 20.24
N ARG A 2 3.53 4.84 20.00
CA ARG A 2 2.43 4.25 19.24
C ARG A 2 2.84 4.03 17.80
N ARG A 3 2.59 2.83 17.27
CA ARG A 3 2.84 2.48 15.86
C ARG A 3 1.52 2.26 15.17
N LEU A 4 1.22 3.12 14.21
CA LEU A 4 0.00 3.07 13.43
C LEU A 4 0.15 2.12 12.24
N VAL A 5 -0.94 1.45 11.91
CA VAL A 5 -1.08 0.66 10.68
C VAL A 5 -1.84 1.50 9.67
N ALA A 6 -1.25 1.71 8.50
CA ALA A 6 -1.82 2.51 7.44
C ALA A 6 -1.85 1.77 6.11
N LEU A 7 -2.89 1.99 5.32
CA LEU A 7 -2.84 1.75 3.87
C LEU A 7 -2.13 2.94 3.22
N ALA A 8 -0.97 2.70 2.61
CA ALA A 8 -0.25 3.68 1.80
C ALA A 8 -0.61 3.52 0.32
N LEU A 9 -1.00 4.63 -0.31
CA LEU A 9 -1.40 4.68 -1.71
C LEU A 9 -0.35 5.44 -2.51
N HIS A 10 0.16 4.82 -3.57
CA HIS A 10 1.14 5.43 -4.46
C HIS A 10 0.60 5.59 -5.87
N HIS A 11 0.98 6.66 -6.55
CA HIS A 11 0.63 6.81 -7.96
C HIS A 11 1.52 5.89 -8.80
N ARG A 12 0.94 5.38 -9.89
CA ARG A 12 1.55 4.49 -10.88
C ARG A 12 1.72 5.24 -12.21
N ASP A 13 2.32 6.43 -12.12
CA ASP A 13 2.63 7.28 -13.26
C ASP A 13 1.40 7.47 -14.19
N ASN A 14 1.51 7.11 -15.47
CA ASN A 14 0.43 7.24 -16.45
C ASN A 14 -0.81 6.40 -16.13
N PHE A 15 -0.71 5.35 -15.30
CA PHE A 15 -1.86 4.54 -14.92
C PHE A 15 -2.81 5.26 -13.96
N SER A 16 -2.31 6.21 -13.17
CA SER A 16 -3.11 6.98 -12.21
C SER A 16 -3.82 8.19 -12.83
N HIS A 17 -3.73 8.39 -14.14
CA HIS A 17 -4.24 9.59 -14.81
C HIS A 17 -5.27 9.28 -15.90
N GLY A 18 -6.20 10.23 -16.10
CA GLY A 18 -7.11 10.28 -17.24
C GLY A 18 -7.88 8.98 -17.48
N ARG A 19 -7.88 8.55 -18.75
CA ARG A 19 -8.58 7.32 -19.17
C ARG A 19 -7.98 6.06 -18.55
N SER A 20 -6.67 6.01 -18.35
CA SER A 20 -6.01 4.85 -17.72
C SER A 20 -6.54 4.62 -16.32
N ARG A 21 -6.67 5.69 -15.52
CA ARG A 21 -7.25 5.59 -14.17
C ARG A 21 -8.65 4.97 -14.18
N GLN A 22 -9.49 5.37 -15.14
CA GLN A 22 -10.85 4.84 -15.27
C GLN A 22 -10.86 3.35 -15.67
N VAL A 23 -9.91 2.93 -16.51
CA VAL A 23 -9.80 1.54 -16.97
C VAL A 23 -9.25 0.63 -15.87
N PHE A 24 -8.20 1.07 -15.16
CA PHE A 24 -7.55 0.27 -14.12
C PHE A 24 -8.29 0.31 -12.77
N GLY A 25 -9.17 1.29 -12.55
CA GLY A 25 -9.96 1.40 -11.32
C GLY A 25 -9.07 1.38 -10.08
N TYR A 26 -9.26 0.40 -9.19
CA TYR A 26 -8.46 0.24 -7.99
C TYR A 26 -6.96 0.03 -8.27
N GLU A 27 -6.62 -0.61 -9.39
CA GLU A 27 -5.25 -0.94 -9.80
C GLU A 27 -4.53 0.24 -10.46
N ALA A 28 -5.22 1.38 -10.63
CA ALA A 28 -4.62 2.63 -11.08
C ALA A 28 -3.60 3.18 -10.05
N TYR A 29 -3.67 2.71 -8.81
CA TYR A 29 -2.78 3.05 -7.71
C TYR A 29 -2.07 1.80 -7.21
N HIS A 30 -0.88 1.98 -6.63
CA HIS A 30 -0.16 0.91 -5.95
C HIS A 30 -0.44 0.96 -4.45
N TRP A 31 -0.88 -0.17 -3.91
CA TRP A 31 -1.34 -0.29 -2.54
C TRP A 31 -0.28 -1.02 -1.71
N ALA A 32 0.09 -0.45 -0.58
CA ALA A 32 1.04 -1.01 0.37
C ALA A 32 0.53 -0.86 1.79
N ILE A 33 0.97 -1.73 2.69
CA ILE A 33 0.75 -1.54 4.13
C ILE A 33 1.99 -0.83 4.70
N MET A 34 1.76 0.28 5.38
CA MET A 34 2.81 1.05 6.04
C MET A 34 2.61 1.03 7.55
N ILE A 35 3.69 0.75 8.27
CA ILE A 35 3.77 0.88 9.72
C ILE A 35 4.57 2.13 10.02
N MET A 36 3.97 3.07 10.75
CA MET A 36 4.57 4.37 11.02
C MET A 36 4.37 4.78 12.48
N PRO A 37 5.34 5.44 13.13
CA PRO A 37 5.13 6.02 14.44
C PRO A 37 4.22 7.26 14.37
N GLU A 38 3.64 7.63 15.50
CA GLU A 38 2.85 8.86 15.66
C GLU A 38 3.51 9.78 16.72
N PRO A 39 4.07 10.95 16.33
CA PRO A 39 4.29 11.42 14.95
C PRO A 39 5.47 10.71 14.26
N SER A 40 5.42 10.60 12.93
CA SER A 40 6.57 10.16 12.12
C SER A 40 7.51 11.34 11.86
N GLN A 41 8.80 11.13 12.11
CA GLN A 41 9.88 12.11 12.00
C GLN A 41 11.05 11.52 11.20
N GLY A 42 10.85 11.39 9.89
CA GLY A 42 11.91 11.02 8.95
C GLY A 42 11.91 9.53 8.60
N PRO A 43 13.08 8.88 8.51
CA PRO A 43 13.23 7.51 8.02
C PRO A 43 12.86 6.47 9.09
N ASP A 44 11.60 6.47 9.53
CA ASP A 44 11.10 5.66 10.66
C ASP A 44 9.92 4.75 10.29
N CYS A 45 9.53 4.71 9.01
CA CYS A 45 8.43 3.91 8.52
C CYS A 45 8.90 2.60 7.87
N TYR A 46 8.03 1.59 7.94
CA TYR A 46 8.18 0.31 7.27
C TYR A 46 7.06 0.16 6.25
N SER A 47 7.38 -0.25 5.03
CA SER A 47 6.37 -0.53 4.00
C SER A 47 6.47 -1.97 3.52
N PHE A 48 5.31 -2.57 3.34
CA PHE A 48 5.11 -3.95 2.93
C PHE A 48 4.18 -3.97 1.72
N ASP A 49 4.61 -4.58 0.63
CA ASP A 49 3.80 -4.66 -0.58
C ASP A 49 4.07 -5.93 -1.39
N ALA A 50 3.09 -6.33 -2.20
CA ALA A 50 3.32 -7.25 -3.30
C ALA A 50 3.48 -6.43 -4.58
N THR A 51 4.54 -6.69 -5.34
CA THR A 51 4.80 -6.00 -6.61
C THR A 51 5.25 -6.99 -7.68
N ASP A 52 4.88 -6.70 -8.92
CA ASP A 52 5.36 -7.35 -10.13
C ASP A 52 6.23 -6.41 -10.97
N SER A 53 6.72 -5.31 -10.35
CA SER A 53 7.38 -4.22 -11.06
C SER A 53 8.48 -4.72 -12.00
N SER A 54 8.50 -4.17 -13.20
CA SER A 54 9.49 -4.52 -14.20
C SER A 54 10.03 -3.23 -14.78
N GLY A 55 11.35 -3.15 -14.90
CA GLY A 55 12.06 -1.98 -15.39
C GLY A 55 13.32 -2.40 -16.12
N ILE A 56 13.78 -1.53 -17.01
CA ILE A 56 15.07 -1.70 -17.67
C ILE A 56 16.15 -1.31 -16.66
N ASP A 57 17.03 -2.25 -16.33
CA ASP A 57 18.25 -1.97 -15.61
C ASP A 57 19.14 -1.06 -16.47
N PRO A 58 19.49 0.15 -16.01
CA PRO A 58 20.22 1.12 -16.83
C PRO A 58 21.70 0.75 -17.04
N VAL A 59 22.24 -0.19 -16.27
CA VAL A 59 23.63 -0.65 -16.37
C VAL A 59 23.75 -1.78 -17.38
N ILE A 60 22.90 -2.81 -17.26
CA ILE A 60 22.96 -3.99 -18.12
C ILE A 60 21.98 -3.95 -19.30
N PHE A 61 21.12 -2.93 -19.38
CA PHE A 61 20.08 -2.75 -20.39
C PHE A 61 19.16 -3.97 -20.57
N ARG A 62 18.84 -4.65 -19.46
CA ARG A 62 17.93 -5.81 -19.42
C ARG A 62 16.78 -5.54 -18.47
N MET A 63 15.63 -6.17 -18.72
CA MET A 63 14.53 -6.15 -17.77
C MET A 63 14.91 -6.94 -16.51
N ASN A 64 14.71 -6.33 -15.34
CA ASN A 64 14.98 -6.96 -14.04
C ASN A 64 13.95 -8.06 -13.67
N ASN A 65 12.71 -7.92 -14.11
CA ASN A 65 11.64 -8.91 -13.92
C ASN A 65 10.86 -9.10 -15.22
N PRO A 66 11.45 -9.76 -16.24
CA PRO A 66 10.83 -9.84 -17.55
C PRO A 66 9.55 -10.68 -17.59
N THR A 67 9.43 -11.62 -16.65
CA THR A 67 8.24 -12.45 -16.49
C THR A 67 7.11 -11.70 -15.78
N MET A 68 7.41 -10.56 -15.11
CA MET A 68 6.50 -9.82 -14.23
C MET A 68 6.03 -10.66 -13.04
N ASP A 69 6.86 -11.58 -12.53
CA ASP A 69 6.47 -12.42 -11.38
C ASP A 69 6.21 -11.55 -10.16
N TRP A 70 5.20 -11.92 -9.36
CA TRP A 70 4.89 -11.24 -8.12
C TRP A 70 5.90 -11.64 -7.05
N TRP A 71 6.42 -10.67 -6.31
CA TRP A 71 7.19 -10.92 -5.11
C TRP A 71 6.75 -10.01 -3.97
N PHE A 72 6.99 -10.47 -2.75
CA PHE A 72 6.81 -9.69 -1.54
C PHE A 72 8.02 -8.78 -1.35
N ARG A 73 7.76 -7.49 -1.10
CA ARG A 73 8.79 -6.48 -0.87
C ARG A 73 8.60 -5.85 0.50
N VAL A 74 9.71 -5.77 1.23
CA VAL A 74 9.85 -5.03 2.48
C VAL A 74 10.78 -3.84 2.21
N GLN A 75 10.38 -2.68 2.69
CA GLN A 75 11.20 -1.47 2.69
C GLN A 75 11.23 -0.93 4.11
N GLU A 76 12.44 -0.76 4.65
CA GLU A 76 12.67 -0.27 6.01
C GLU A 76 13.24 1.15 5.97
N ASN A 77 13.14 1.87 7.09
CA ASN A 77 13.68 3.22 7.28
C ASN A 77 13.21 4.19 6.17
N ILE A 78 11.94 4.10 5.81
CA ILE A 78 11.33 4.95 4.78
C ILE A 78 10.99 6.29 5.42
N ASP A 79 11.38 7.37 4.75
CA ASP A 79 10.81 8.69 4.99
C ASP A 79 9.66 8.92 3.98
N PRO A 80 8.39 8.91 4.44
CA PRO A 80 7.25 9.10 3.56
C PRO A 80 7.24 10.44 2.83
N THR A 81 7.97 11.45 3.33
CA THR A 81 8.03 12.78 2.73
C THR A 81 8.96 12.87 1.52
N LEU A 82 9.90 11.92 1.38
CA LEU A 82 10.84 11.86 0.26
C LEU A 82 10.29 11.10 -0.95
N SER A 83 9.18 10.37 -0.79
CA SER A 83 8.58 9.60 -1.88
C SER A 83 7.67 10.48 -2.73
N GLU A 84 8.14 10.87 -3.91
CA GLU A 84 7.32 11.58 -4.90
C GLU A 84 6.09 10.77 -5.32
N LYS A 85 6.18 9.44 -5.22
CA LYS A 85 5.08 8.54 -5.60
C LYS A 85 3.98 8.44 -4.56
N LEU A 86 4.25 8.81 -3.30
CA LEU A 86 3.30 8.62 -2.21
C LEU A 86 2.22 9.69 -2.23
N ILE A 87 0.98 9.24 -2.46
CA ILE A 87 -0.20 10.10 -2.56
C ILE A 87 -0.72 10.45 -1.17
N GLY A 88 -0.82 9.45 -0.30
CA GLY A 88 -1.38 9.58 1.02
C GLY A 88 -1.46 8.26 1.79
N ARG A 89 -1.87 8.36 3.06
CA ARG A 89 -1.91 7.24 4.00
C ARG A 89 -3.23 7.26 4.75
N ILE A 90 -3.90 6.11 4.79
CA ILE A 90 -5.14 5.93 5.54
C ILE A 90 -4.86 5.05 6.74
N ILE A 91 -4.92 5.59 7.96
CA ILE A 91 -4.76 4.86 9.21
C ILE A 91 -5.97 3.95 9.40
N ILE A 92 -5.71 2.65 9.55
CA ILE A 92 -6.71 1.59 9.70
C ILE A 92 -6.57 0.84 11.03
N GLY A 93 -5.53 1.14 11.81
CA GLY A 93 -5.26 0.41 13.04
C GLY A 93 -3.97 0.84 13.74
N GLU A 94 -3.58 0.01 14.69
CA GLU A 94 -2.43 0.19 15.55
C GLU A 94 -1.78 -1.16 15.84
N VAL A 95 -0.45 -1.18 15.85
CA VAL A 95 0.33 -2.34 16.25
C VAL A 95 0.48 -2.33 17.78
N PRO A 96 0.04 -3.40 18.48
CA PRO A 96 0.22 -3.50 19.93
C PRO A 96 1.67 -3.40 20.39
N ASP A 97 1.85 -2.98 21.64
CA ASP A 97 3.15 -3.02 22.31
C ASP A 97 3.70 -4.45 22.36
N GLY A 98 5.01 -4.60 22.15
CA GLY A 98 5.70 -5.90 22.17
C GLY A 98 5.77 -6.65 20.84
N VAL A 99 5.00 -6.24 19.82
CA VAL A 99 5.11 -6.83 18.47
C VAL A 99 6.39 -6.33 17.79
N SER A 100 7.27 -7.22 17.36
CA SER A 100 8.52 -6.86 16.67
C SER A 100 8.30 -6.58 15.17
N SER A 101 9.31 -5.99 14.50
CA SER A 101 9.32 -5.89 13.03
C SER A 101 9.33 -7.28 12.37
N ALA A 102 9.99 -8.26 12.98
CA ALA A 102 10.01 -9.65 12.52
C ALA A 102 8.62 -10.30 12.59
N ASP A 103 7.81 -9.98 13.60
CA ASP A 103 6.42 -10.46 13.70
C ASP A 103 5.55 -9.88 12.59
N LEU A 104 5.73 -8.59 12.27
CA LEU A 104 5.03 -7.91 11.18
C LEU A 104 5.44 -8.51 9.82
N GLN A 105 6.73 -8.67 9.58
CA GLN A 105 7.24 -9.29 8.37
C GLN A 105 6.72 -10.71 8.22
N SER A 106 6.79 -11.54 9.26
CA SER A 106 6.28 -12.92 9.24
C SER A 106 4.78 -12.98 8.95
N LEU A 107 3.99 -12.02 9.47
CA LEU A 107 2.57 -11.91 9.16
C LEU A 107 2.34 -11.64 7.66
N PHE A 108 3.06 -10.67 7.09
CA PHE A 108 2.87 -10.24 5.71
C PHE A 108 3.46 -11.21 4.68
N GLU A 109 4.54 -11.92 5.02
CA GLU A 109 5.08 -13.03 4.22
C GLU A 109 4.08 -14.20 4.12
N GLY A 110 3.24 -14.39 5.15
CA GLY A 110 2.16 -15.38 5.14
C GLY A 110 0.96 -15.00 4.28
N VAL A 111 0.90 -13.78 3.73
CA VAL A 111 -0.18 -13.35 2.84
C VAL A 111 0.10 -13.85 1.43
N GLU A 112 -0.84 -14.61 0.85
CA GLU A 112 -0.70 -15.13 -0.50
C GLU A 112 -0.43 -14.03 -1.53
N LEU A 113 0.63 -14.22 -2.32
CA LEU A 113 0.96 -13.33 -3.43
C LEU A 113 -0.11 -13.44 -4.53
N PRO A 114 -0.34 -12.35 -5.29
CA PRO A 114 -1.27 -12.39 -6.41
C PRO A 114 -0.87 -13.45 -7.46
N VAL A 115 -1.87 -14.17 -7.96
CA VAL A 115 -1.71 -15.18 -9.01
C VAL A 115 -2.07 -14.57 -10.36
N LYS A 116 -1.12 -14.60 -11.30
CA LYS A 116 -1.32 -14.12 -12.67
C LYS A 116 -2.42 -14.89 -13.40
N ASN A 117 -3.09 -14.20 -14.32
CA ASN A 117 -4.07 -14.80 -15.24
C ASN A 117 -5.21 -15.55 -14.53
N ARG A 118 -5.48 -15.21 -13.27
CA ARG A 118 -6.61 -15.74 -12.50
C ARG A 118 -7.86 -14.89 -12.76
N HIS A 119 -9.04 -15.52 -12.66
CA HIS A 119 -10.31 -14.81 -12.66
C HIS A 119 -10.99 -14.91 -11.28
N PRO A 120 -11.36 -13.80 -10.63
CA PRO A 120 -11.04 -12.41 -11.00
C PRO A 120 -9.52 -12.13 -10.97
N GLN A 121 -9.09 -11.10 -11.70
CA GLN A 121 -7.69 -10.67 -11.74
C GLN A 121 -7.21 -10.31 -10.34
N GLN A 122 -5.97 -10.70 -10.02
CA GLN A 122 -5.32 -10.40 -8.76
C GLN A 122 -4.16 -9.42 -8.95
N SER A 123 -3.98 -8.52 -7.99
CA SER A 123 -2.96 -7.46 -8.03
C SER A 123 -2.51 -7.06 -6.62
N CYS A 124 -1.69 -6.01 -6.52
CA CYS A 124 -1.28 -5.43 -5.24
C CYS A 124 -2.49 -5.00 -4.38
N VAL A 125 -3.62 -4.64 -4.99
CA VAL A 125 -4.88 -4.37 -4.30
C VAL A 125 -5.38 -5.62 -3.59
N THR A 126 -5.42 -6.76 -4.29
CA THR A 126 -5.84 -8.05 -3.70
C THR A 126 -4.95 -8.43 -2.53
N TRP A 127 -3.63 -8.28 -2.69
CA TRP A 127 -2.68 -8.55 -1.62
C TRP A 127 -2.89 -7.62 -0.43
N ALA A 128 -3.02 -6.31 -0.64
CA ALA A 128 -3.24 -5.33 0.42
C ALA A 128 -4.52 -5.61 1.20
N LEU A 129 -5.62 -5.93 0.52
CA LEU A 129 -6.88 -6.30 1.19
C LEU A 129 -6.75 -7.60 2.00
N ASN A 130 -6.00 -8.58 1.50
CA ASN A 130 -5.72 -9.80 2.26
C ASN A 130 -4.80 -9.53 3.46
N ALA A 131 -3.86 -8.61 3.34
CA ALA A 131 -3.03 -8.14 4.45
C ALA A 131 -3.86 -7.42 5.53
N ILE A 132 -4.81 -6.56 5.14
CA ILE A 132 -5.75 -5.93 6.07
C ILE A 132 -6.60 -6.97 6.79
N ARG A 133 -7.13 -7.98 6.08
CA ARG A 133 -7.83 -9.12 6.71
C ARG A 133 -6.94 -9.85 7.73
N ALA A 134 -5.66 -10.06 7.41
CA ALA A 134 -4.74 -10.71 8.33
C ALA A 134 -4.50 -9.87 9.59
N LEU A 135 -4.40 -8.55 9.44
CA LEU A 135 -4.31 -7.59 10.55
C LEU A 135 -5.59 -7.56 11.40
N GLN A 136 -6.76 -7.53 10.77
CA GLN A 136 -8.08 -7.60 11.45
C GLN A 136 -8.20 -8.87 12.29
N LYS A 137 -7.81 -10.04 11.76
CA LYS A 137 -7.80 -11.31 12.50
C LYS A 137 -6.86 -11.30 13.71
N LYS A 138 -5.81 -10.47 13.70
CA LYS A 138 -4.89 -10.27 14.82
C LYS A 138 -5.35 -9.17 15.79
N GLY A 139 -6.40 -8.42 15.44
CA GLY A 139 -6.84 -7.24 16.19
C GLY A 139 -5.91 -6.02 16.05
N TRP A 140 -5.10 -5.97 14.99
CA TRP A 140 -4.15 -4.86 14.73
C TRP A 140 -4.71 -3.82 13.75
N ALA A 141 -5.88 -4.10 13.17
CA ALA A 141 -6.67 -3.17 12.37
C ALA A 141 -8.12 -3.23 12.83
N SER A 142 -8.83 -2.11 12.70
CA SER A 142 -10.26 -2.02 12.97
C SER A 142 -11.04 -3.00 12.11
N ASP A 143 -12.10 -3.59 12.66
CA ASP A 143 -12.98 -4.49 11.93
C ASP A 143 -13.97 -3.66 11.09
N PHE A 144 -13.79 -3.68 9.77
CA PHE A 144 -14.61 -2.94 8.81
C PHE A 144 -14.74 -3.72 7.51
N GLU A 145 -15.81 -3.43 6.76
CA GLU A 145 -16.10 -4.07 5.48
C GLU A 145 -15.12 -3.63 4.38
N LEU A 146 -14.29 -4.57 3.92
CA LEU A 146 -13.21 -4.27 2.99
C LEU A 146 -13.67 -3.76 1.63
N ASP A 147 -14.84 -4.19 1.14
CA ASP A 147 -15.32 -3.73 -0.16
C ASP A 147 -15.72 -2.26 -0.13
N GLN A 148 -16.31 -1.78 0.98
CA GLN A 148 -16.62 -0.37 1.17
C GLN A 148 -15.34 0.45 1.36
N PHE A 149 -14.41 -0.05 2.19
CA PHE A 149 -13.12 0.60 2.39
C PHE A 149 -12.33 0.76 1.08
N LYS A 150 -12.39 -0.24 0.20
CA LYS A 150 -11.73 -0.21 -1.11
C LYS A 150 -12.21 0.97 -1.98
N ASP A 151 -13.51 1.28 -1.95
CA ASP A 151 -14.07 2.45 -2.66
C ASP A 151 -13.66 3.79 -2.02
N VAL A 152 -13.59 3.82 -0.69
CA VAL A 152 -13.10 4.98 0.05
C VAL A 152 -11.63 5.25 -0.25
N ALA A 153 -10.79 4.21 -0.28
CA ALA A 153 -9.37 4.32 -0.61
C ALA A 153 -9.14 4.83 -2.03
N LEU A 154 -9.94 4.35 -3.00
CA LEU A 154 -9.89 4.84 -4.38
C LEU A 154 -10.27 6.32 -4.46
N SER A 155 -11.37 6.72 -3.81
CA SER A 155 -11.84 8.11 -3.81
C SER A 155 -10.85 9.04 -3.12
N TYR A 156 -10.24 8.60 -2.02
CA TYR A 156 -9.17 9.31 -1.33
C TYR A 156 -7.95 9.49 -2.24
N ALA A 157 -7.52 8.45 -2.96
CA ALA A 157 -6.41 8.54 -3.91
C ALA A 157 -6.70 9.55 -5.03
N ASP A 158 -7.89 9.49 -5.64
CA ASP A 158 -8.30 10.45 -6.68
C ASP A 158 -8.26 11.90 -6.18
N GLU A 159 -8.76 12.14 -4.97
CA GLU A 159 -8.81 13.46 -4.37
C GLU A 159 -7.40 13.98 -4.04
N ARG A 160 -6.52 13.11 -3.54
CA ARG A 160 -5.12 13.45 -3.25
C ARG A 160 -4.27 13.67 -4.51
N MET A 161 -4.64 13.05 -5.64
CA MET A 161 -3.99 13.32 -6.94
C MET A 161 -4.18 14.76 -7.43
N LYS A 162 -5.11 15.54 -6.86
CA LYS A 162 -5.24 16.98 -7.12
C LYS A 162 -4.11 17.82 -6.52
N GLY A 163 -3.20 17.21 -5.75
CA GLY A 163 -2.03 17.90 -5.19
C GLY A 163 -2.43 18.97 -4.17
N GLY A 164 -2.03 20.21 -4.43
CA GLY A 164 -2.32 21.36 -3.55
C GLY A 164 -3.80 21.72 -3.44
N ASP A 165 -4.61 21.33 -4.43
CA ASP A 165 -6.07 21.58 -4.45
C ASP A 165 -6.86 20.45 -3.78
N SER A 166 -6.18 19.46 -3.20
CA SER A 166 -6.81 18.33 -2.53
C SER A 166 -7.53 18.77 -1.25
N SER A 167 -8.77 18.33 -1.07
CA SER A 167 -9.51 18.50 0.18
C SER A 167 -9.16 17.44 1.25
N GLU A 168 -8.39 16.42 0.89
CA GLU A 168 -8.03 15.32 1.78
C GLU A 168 -6.62 15.50 2.36
N PRO A 169 -6.43 15.20 3.66
CA PRO A 169 -5.12 15.29 4.30
C PRO A 169 -4.18 14.18 3.82
N SER A 170 -2.87 14.41 3.90
CA SER A 170 -1.85 13.40 3.55
C SER A 170 -1.85 12.17 4.44
N VAL A 171 -2.41 12.29 5.65
CA VAL A 171 -2.70 11.20 6.58
C VAL A 171 -4.15 11.34 7.04
N LYS A 172 -4.96 10.30 6.83
CA LYS A 172 -6.39 10.26 7.18
C LYS A 172 -6.66 9.11 8.12
N HIS A 173 -7.41 9.31 9.20
CA HIS A 173 -7.94 8.20 9.99
C HIS A 173 -9.19 7.64 9.33
N TYR A 174 -9.24 6.33 9.14
CA TYR A 174 -10.46 5.66 8.74
C TYR A 174 -11.35 5.47 9.96
N ASN A 175 -12.38 6.30 10.05
CA ASN A 175 -13.39 6.20 11.09
C ASN A 175 -14.46 5.20 10.61
N VAL A 176 -14.64 4.13 11.39
CA VAL A 176 -15.67 3.10 11.20
C VAL A 176 -16.92 3.50 11.97
#